data_AF-A0A3C1DS39-F1
#
_entry.id   AF-A0A3C1DS39-F1
#
_cell.length_a   1.000
_cell.length_b   1.000
_cell.length_c   1.000
_cell.angle_alpha   90.00
_cell.angle_beta   90.00
_cell.angle_gamma   90.00
#
_symmetry.space_group_name_H-M   'P 1'
#
loop_
_entity.id
_entity.type
_entity.pdbx_description
1 polymer ?
#
loop_
_entity_poly.entity_id
_entity_poly.type
_entity_poly.pdbx_seq_one_letter_code
_entity_poly.pdbx_strand_id
1 'polypeptide(L)'
;MSEQATTQHEHDEPVEDQLLPANIIDLVTFGRRLRAARIIAGYDRVNDLTAILRGRYGVDVSDRTVYAIERGEQMPHLDLFLAVVAILDPPGDHFLPAYRSDVAQLIASRYSR
;
A
#
# COMPACT_ATOMS: atom_id res chain seq x y z
N MET A 1 -56.53 -39.13 -9.73
CA MET A 1 -56.18 -38.07 -8.76
C MET A 1 -54.93 -38.52 -8.03
N SER A 2 -53.79 -37.91 -8.36
CA SER A 2 -52.59 -37.89 -7.50
C SER A 2 -51.86 -36.60 -7.82
N GLU A 3 -51.93 -35.64 -6.90
CA GLU A 3 -50.98 -34.55 -6.80
C GLU A 3 -49.62 -35.12 -6.39
N GLN A 4 -48.53 -34.56 -6.93
CA GLN A 4 -47.40 -34.14 -6.14
C GLN A 4 -46.53 -33.17 -6.94
N ALA A 5 -46.16 -32.10 -6.25
CA ALA A 5 -45.54 -30.89 -6.75
C ALA A 5 -44.02 -30.89 -6.50
N THR A 6 -43.37 -29.90 -7.13
CA THR A 6 -42.10 -29.27 -6.72
C THR A 6 -40.86 -30.12 -7.07
N THR A 7 -39.85 -29.62 -7.79
CA THR A 7 -39.04 -28.46 -7.38
C THR A 7 -38.20 -27.98 -8.58
N GLN A 8 -38.18 -26.67 -8.79
CA GLN A 8 -37.24 -25.94 -9.64
C GLN A 8 -35.81 -26.07 -9.09
N HIS A 9 -34.79 -26.17 -9.92
CA HIS A 9 -33.52 -25.51 -9.62
C HIS A 9 -32.88 -25.03 -10.91
N GLU A 10 -33.06 -23.73 -11.15
CA GLU A 10 -32.21 -22.91 -11.99
C GLU A 10 -30.77 -23.07 -11.50
N HIS A 11 -29.90 -23.64 -12.33
CA HIS A 11 -28.47 -23.45 -12.17
C HIS A 11 -28.11 -22.08 -12.78
N ASP A 12 -28.51 -21.01 -12.10
CA ASP A 12 -27.74 -19.76 -12.13
C ASP A 12 -26.59 -19.97 -11.14
N GLU A 13 -25.52 -20.62 -11.60
CA GLU A 13 -24.25 -20.45 -10.90
C GLU A 13 -23.86 -18.98 -11.05
N PRO A 14 -23.72 -18.21 -9.95
CA PRO A 14 -23.09 -16.92 -10.07
C PRO A 14 -21.68 -17.22 -10.57
N VAL A 15 -21.38 -16.77 -11.79
CA VAL A 15 -20.00 -16.64 -12.26
C VAL A 15 -19.31 -15.88 -11.15
N GLU A 16 -18.51 -16.59 -10.34
CA GLU A 16 -17.69 -15.99 -9.30
C GLU A 16 -16.99 -14.85 -10.01
N ASP A 17 -17.41 -13.64 -9.66
CA ASP A 17 -16.75 -12.40 -10.00
C ASP A 17 -15.29 -12.69 -9.66
N GLN A 18 -14.48 -12.96 -10.68
CA GLN A 18 -13.06 -13.26 -10.51
C GLN A 18 -12.49 -11.93 -10.04
N LEU A 19 -12.62 -11.72 -8.72
CA LEU A 19 -12.31 -10.50 -8.01
C LEU A 19 -10.92 -10.14 -8.48
N LEU A 20 -10.84 -9.10 -9.31
CA LEU A 20 -9.58 -8.52 -9.74
C LEU A 20 -8.68 -8.46 -8.50
N PRO A 21 -7.46 -9.01 -8.55
CA PRO A 21 -6.71 -9.25 -7.34
C PRO A 21 -6.64 -7.98 -6.52
N ALA A 22 -7.09 -8.06 -5.26
CA ALA A 22 -7.04 -6.94 -4.32
C ALA A 22 -5.64 -6.31 -4.39
N ASN A 23 -5.59 -4.98 -4.48
CA ASN A 23 -4.35 -4.22 -4.65
C ASN A 23 -3.27 -4.76 -3.71
N ILE A 24 -2.05 -4.94 -4.19
CA ILE A 24 -0.97 -5.55 -3.42
C ILE A 24 -0.50 -4.67 -2.26
N ILE A 25 -0.97 -3.41 -2.19
CA ILE A 25 -0.66 -2.43 -1.14
C ILE A 25 -1.95 -2.02 -0.42
N ASP A 26 -1.99 -2.23 0.90
CA ASP A 26 -2.91 -1.55 1.80
C ASP A 26 -2.40 -0.11 2.04
N LEU A 27 -3.09 0.86 1.43
CA LEU A 27 -2.73 2.28 1.51
C LEU A 27 -2.81 2.84 2.93
N VAL A 28 -3.75 2.37 3.76
CA VAL A 28 -3.90 2.88 5.13
C VAL A 28 -2.72 2.43 5.98
N THR A 29 -2.36 1.15 5.89
CA THR A 29 -1.19 0.62 6.60
C THR A 29 0.10 1.22 6.05
N PHE A 30 0.22 1.37 4.72
CA PHE A 30 1.36 2.02 4.08
C PHE A 30 1.54 3.46 4.57
N GLY A 31 0.49 4.28 4.55
CA GLY A 31 0.54 5.68 4.97
C GLY A 31 0.95 5.85 6.43
N ARG A 32 0.44 4.98 7.33
CA ARG A 32 0.85 4.94 8.74
C ARG A 32 2.34 4.61 8.89
N ARG A 33 2.85 3.64 8.14
CA ARG A 33 4.28 3.26 8.14
C ARG A 33 5.16 4.38 7.58
N LEU A 34 4.74 5.05 6.51
CA LEU A 34 5.44 6.19 5.94
C LEU A 34 5.58 7.33 6.97
N ARG A 35 4.47 7.70 7.61
CA ARG A 35 4.47 8.73 8.65
C ARG A 35 5.39 8.36 9.82
N ALA A 36 5.34 7.11 10.27
CA ALA A 36 6.20 6.64 11.35
C ALA A 36 7.68 6.72 10.97
N ALA A 37 8.07 6.25 9.78
CA ALA A 37 9.44 6.37 9.29
C ALA A 37 9.90 7.83 9.23
N ARG A 38 9.02 8.73 8.74
CA ARG A 38 9.31 10.16 8.64
C ARG A 38 9.62 10.77 10.01
N ILE A 39 8.78 10.50 11.01
CA ILE A 39 8.97 11.00 12.38
C ILE A 39 10.23 10.42 13.01
N ILE A 40 10.47 9.11 12.87
CA ILE A 40 11.66 8.44 13.42
C ILE A 40 12.95 9.02 12.82
N ALA A 41 12.93 9.35 11.53
CA ALA A 41 14.06 9.98 10.83
C ALA A 41 14.23 11.48 11.15
N GLY A 42 13.43 12.06 12.06
CA GLY A 42 13.57 13.45 12.52
C GLY A 42 12.85 14.49 11.64
N TYR A 43 12.02 14.07 10.69
CA TYR A 43 11.23 14.97 9.84
C TYR A 43 9.84 15.19 10.42
N ASP A 44 9.73 15.82 11.59
CA ASP A 44 8.44 16.03 12.27
C ASP A 44 7.41 16.74 11.39
N ARG A 45 7.87 17.68 10.57
CA ARG A 45 7.04 18.40 9.60
C ARG A 45 7.27 17.88 8.19
N VAL A 46 6.18 17.76 7.44
CA VAL A 46 6.23 17.29 6.04
C VAL A 46 7.06 18.23 5.15
N ASN A 47 7.02 19.56 5.41
CA ASN A 47 7.78 20.53 4.61
C ASN A 47 9.29 20.28 4.66
N ASP A 48 9.81 19.70 5.75
CA ASP A 48 11.23 19.40 5.89
C ASP A 48 11.61 18.22 4.99
N LEU A 49 10.74 17.21 4.90
CA LEU A 49 10.89 16.08 3.98
C LEU A 49 10.77 16.54 2.52
N THR A 50 9.74 17.31 2.17
CA THR A 50 9.50 17.74 0.78
C THR A 50 10.61 18.64 0.26
N ALA A 51 11.21 19.48 1.12
CA ALA A 51 12.39 20.26 0.78
C ALA A 51 13.60 19.39 0.39
N ILE A 52 13.88 18.31 1.13
CA ILE A 52 14.99 17.41 0.79
C ILE A 52 14.68 16.55 -0.42
N LEU A 53 13.44 16.06 -0.56
CA LEU A 53 13.01 15.29 -1.74
C LEU A 53 13.24 16.10 -3.02
N ARG A 54 12.85 17.38 -3.03
CA ARG A 54 13.12 18.28 -4.15
C ARG A 54 14.61 18.56 -4.33
N GLY A 55 15.29 18.95 -3.27
CA GLY A 55 16.67 19.45 -3.35
C GLY A 55 17.72 18.37 -3.67
N ARG A 56 17.54 17.14 -3.18
CA ARG A 56 18.52 16.06 -3.31
C ARG A 56 18.14 15.02 -4.35
N TYR A 57 16.85 14.74 -4.51
CA TYR A 57 16.36 13.64 -5.36
C TYR A 57 15.57 14.14 -6.58
N GLY A 58 15.33 15.44 -6.70
CA GLY A 58 14.55 16.01 -7.81
C GLY A 58 13.08 15.61 -7.81
N VAL A 59 12.57 15.06 -6.70
CA VAL A 59 11.17 14.65 -6.56
C VAL A 59 10.35 15.83 -6.07
N ASP A 60 9.58 16.43 -6.98
CA ASP A 60 8.71 17.55 -6.66
C ASP A 60 7.33 17.07 -6.22
N VAL A 61 7.06 17.14 -4.91
CA VAL A 61 5.81 16.71 -4.30
C VAL A 61 5.31 17.78 -3.32
N SER A 62 3.99 18.01 -3.32
CA SER A 62 3.39 18.95 -2.37
C SER A 62 3.20 18.33 -0.98
N ASP A 63 3.24 19.16 0.06
CA ASP A 63 2.94 18.70 1.42
C ASP A 63 1.54 18.06 1.52
N ARG A 64 0.56 18.61 0.79
CA ARG A 64 -0.80 18.08 0.72
C ARG A 64 -0.81 16.65 0.17
N THR A 65 -0.03 16.39 -0.88
CA THR A 65 0.10 15.06 -1.48
C THR A 65 0.73 14.08 -0.50
N VAL A 66 1.80 14.47 0.20
CA VAL A 66 2.41 13.61 1.21
C VAL A 66 1.41 13.29 2.33
N TYR A 67 0.67 14.27 2.83
CA TYR A 67 -0.37 14.02 3.84
C TYR A 67 -1.49 13.11 3.33
N ALA A 68 -1.91 13.23 2.08
CA ALA A 68 -2.90 12.34 1.49
C ALA A 68 -2.38 10.89 1.45
N ILE A 69 -1.12 10.70 1.08
CA ILE A 69 -0.47 9.38 1.11
C ILE A 69 -0.38 8.85 2.54
N GLU A 70 0.01 9.67 3.51
CA GLU A 70 0.08 9.27 4.93
C GLU A 70 -1.27 8.87 5.52
N ARG A 71 -2.37 9.43 5.00
CA ARG A 71 -3.74 9.06 5.38
C ARG A 71 -4.27 7.86 4.60
N GLY A 72 -3.52 7.33 3.64
CA GLY A 72 -3.95 6.24 2.75
C GLY A 72 -4.97 6.67 1.70
N GLU A 73 -5.13 7.98 1.46
CA GLU A 73 -6.07 8.55 0.49
C GLU A 73 -5.49 8.54 -0.93
N GLN A 74 -4.16 8.42 -1.07
CA GLN A 74 -3.46 8.47 -2.34
C GLN A 74 -2.32 7.45 -2.38
N MET A 75 -2.15 6.78 -3.52
CA MET A 75 -1.01 5.91 -3.79
C MET A 75 0.26 6.76 -4.04
N PRO A 76 1.41 6.44 -3.43
CA PRO A 76 2.67 7.09 -3.77
C PRO A 76 3.09 6.75 -5.20
N HIS A 77 3.71 7.71 -5.88
CA HIS A 77 4.45 7.40 -7.10
C HIS A 77 5.75 6.66 -6.76
N LEU A 78 6.26 5.89 -7.72
CA LEU A 78 7.44 5.04 -7.52
C LEU A 78 8.69 5.86 -7.18
N ASP A 79 8.88 7.00 -7.83
CA ASP A 79 9.98 7.93 -7.57
C ASP A 79 9.96 8.47 -6.14
N LEU A 80 8.79 8.89 -5.65
CA LEU A 80 8.59 9.29 -4.26
C LEU A 80 8.93 8.15 -3.31
N PHE A 81 8.44 6.93 -3.57
CA PHE A 81 8.72 5.78 -2.72
C PHE A 81 10.23 5.48 -2.66
N LEU A 82 10.93 5.47 -3.79
CA LEU A 82 12.37 5.23 -3.84
C LEU A 82 13.16 6.32 -3.10
N ALA A 83 12.80 7.60 -3.29
CA ALA A 83 13.44 8.70 -2.59
C ALA A 83 13.20 8.65 -1.08
N VAL A 84 11.99 8.27 -0.66
CA VAL A 84 11.62 8.05 0.75
C VAL A 84 12.43 6.92 1.38
N VAL A 85 12.57 5.77 0.71
CA VAL A 85 13.39 4.66 1.24
C VAL A 85 14.86 5.09 1.35
N ALA A 86 15.38 5.81 0.36
CA ALA A 86 16.76 6.30 0.36
C ALA A 86 17.05 7.36 1.44
N ILE A 87 16.09 8.21 1.78
CA ILE A 87 16.28 9.29 2.75
C ILE A 87 15.94 8.88 4.19
N LEU A 88 14.86 8.11 4.38
CA LEU A 88 14.38 7.73 5.70
C LEU A 88 15.10 6.48 6.23
N ASP A 89 15.76 5.73 5.36
CA ASP A 89 16.51 4.50 5.66
C ASP A 89 15.78 3.57 6.66
N PRO A 90 14.51 3.22 6.40
CA PRO A 90 13.76 2.38 7.32
C PRO A 90 14.32 0.95 7.31
N PRO A 91 14.11 0.17 8.40
CA PRO A 91 14.41 -1.26 8.39
C PRO A 91 13.82 -1.96 7.17
N GLY A 92 14.52 -2.96 6.62
CA GLY A 92 14.15 -3.60 5.36
C GLY A 92 12.75 -4.25 5.34
N ASP A 93 12.20 -4.57 6.52
CA ASP A 93 10.87 -5.14 6.70
C ASP A 93 9.77 -4.10 7.02
N HIS A 94 10.13 -2.82 7.17
CA HIS A 94 9.25 -1.78 7.70
C HIS A 94 7.92 -1.64 6.95
N PHE A 95 7.94 -1.77 5.63
CA PHE A 95 6.74 -1.65 4.79
C PHE A 95 6.05 -2.99 4.48
N LEU A 96 6.65 -4.14 4.83
CA LEU A 96 6.04 -5.46 4.57
C LEU A 96 4.62 -5.63 5.13
N PRO A 97 4.27 -5.09 6.31
CA PRO A 97 2.91 -5.18 6.83
C PRO A 97 1.85 -4.49 5.95
N ALA A 98 2.25 -3.57 5.07
CA ALA A 98 1.35 -2.91 4.14
C ALA A 98 1.17 -3.70 2.83
N TYR A 99 1.95 -4.76 2.62
CA TYR A 99 1.87 -5.56 1.41
C TYR A 99 0.92 -6.73 1.63
N ARG A 100 0.29 -7.20 0.55
CA ARG A 100 -0.46 -8.45 0.56
C ARG A 100 0.46 -9.60 0.99
N SER A 101 -0.08 -10.55 1.75
CA SER A 101 0.71 -11.56 2.47
C SER A 101 1.59 -12.43 1.55
N ASP A 102 1.09 -12.82 0.37
CA ASP A 102 1.83 -13.56 -0.65
C ASP A 102 3.05 -12.78 -1.16
N VAL A 103 2.87 -11.48 -1.44
CA VAL A 103 3.93 -10.59 -1.89
C VAL A 103 4.95 -10.36 -0.76
N ALA A 104 4.48 -10.12 0.45
CA ALA A 104 5.34 -9.88 1.61
C ALA A 104 6.27 -11.08 1.89
N GLN A 105 5.74 -12.32 1.82
CA GLN A 105 6.51 -13.55 1.99
C GLN A 105 7.58 -13.72 0.90
N LEU A 106 7.23 -13.44 -0.36
CA LEU A 106 8.17 -13.50 -1.48
C LEU A 106 9.29 -12.47 -1.35
N ILE A 107 8.99 -11.25 -0.90
CA ILE A 107 10.01 -10.21 -0.69
C ILE A 107 10.90 -10.59 0.50
N ALA A 108 10.34 -11.00 1.63
CA ALA A 108 11.11 -11.37 2.81
C ALA A 108 12.12 -12.49 2.50
N SER A 109 11.68 -13.53 1.79
CA SER A 109 12.56 -14.66 1.42
C SER A 109 13.74 -14.29 0.51
N ARG A 110 13.67 -13.16 -0.22
CA ARG A 110 14.76 -12.69 -1.09
C ARG A 110 15.87 -11.99 -0.33
N TYR A 111 15.55 -11.33 0.78
CA TYR A 111 16.48 -10.47 1.53
C TYR A 111 16.95 -11.07 2.86
N SER A 112 16.43 -12.22 3.29
CA SER A 112 16.90 -12.96 4.47
C SER A 112 18.20 -13.76 4.25
N ARG A 113 19.15 -13.27 3.44
CA ARG A 113 20.45 -13.92 3.22
C ARG A 113 21.56 -13.31 4.06
#